data_AF-A0A937C3X1-F1
#
_entry.id   AF-A0A937C3X1-F1
#
_cell.length_a   1.000
_cell.length_b   1.000
_cell.length_c   1.000
_cell.angle_alpha   90.00
_cell.angle_beta   90.00
_cell.angle_gamma   90.00
#
_symmetry.space_group_name_H-M   'P 1'
#
loop_
_entity.id
_entity.type
_entity.pdbx_description
1 polymer ?
#
loop_
_entity_poly.entity_id
_entity_poly.type
_entity_poly.pdbx_seq_one_letter_code
_entity_poly.pdbx_strand_id
1 'polypeptide(L)'
;MRPSSQNPDIPDLSDNAFMTGLFSLLDVLINLPMKEILKELPLQPEVVDALNSPADDGILGQLLSAIIASESGNFSDAEAIFSGLGISPATHAKSQVTALYWAARINTENHD
;
A
#
# COMPACT_ATOMS: atom_id res chain seq x y z
N MET A 1 -3.50 21.05 33.19
CA MET A 1 -4.00 19.71 32.84
C MET A 1 -5.08 19.88 31.77
N ARG A 2 -4.76 19.72 30.48
CA ARG A 2 -5.78 19.62 29.42
C ARG A 2 -6.03 18.14 29.15
N PRO A 3 -7.28 17.70 28.97
CA PRO A 3 -7.60 16.29 28.82
C PRO A 3 -7.05 15.75 27.51
N SER A 4 -6.56 14.52 27.57
CA SER A 4 -6.14 13.70 26.44
C SER A 4 -7.31 13.53 25.46
N SER A 5 -7.25 14.19 24.31
CA SER A 5 -8.05 13.79 23.16
C SER A 5 -7.36 12.59 22.52
N GLN A 6 -7.55 11.41 23.12
CA GLN A 6 -7.53 10.17 22.34
C GLN A 6 -8.57 10.36 21.24
N ASN A 7 -8.14 10.36 19.98
CA ASN A 7 -9.06 10.30 18.86
C ASN A 7 -9.30 8.80 18.59
N PRO A 8 -10.49 8.26 18.89
CA PRO A 8 -10.78 6.86 18.62
C PRO A 8 -11.08 6.68 17.12
N ASP A 9 -10.38 5.73 16.50
CA ASP A 9 -10.79 4.97 15.32
C ASP A 9 -11.31 5.75 14.10
N ILE A 10 -10.44 6.54 13.47
CA ILE A 10 -10.46 6.66 12.01
C ILE A 10 -9.28 5.80 11.53
N PRO A 11 -9.48 4.73 10.75
CA PRO A 11 -8.36 4.06 10.10
C PRO A 11 -7.62 5.11 9.27
N ASP A 12 -6.37 5.42 9.61
CA ASP A 12 -5.59 6.38 8.83
C ASP A 12 -5.35 5.72 7.47
N LEU A 13 -5.93 6.32 6.42
CA LEU A 13 -5.79 5.85 5.04
C LEU A 13 -4.31 5.67 4.69
N SER A 14 -3.42 6.47 5.27
CA SER A 14 -1.97 6.33 5.15
C SER A 14 -1.45 5.00 5.70
N ASP A 15 -1.83 4.64 6.93
CA ASP A 15 -1.38 3.40 7.58
C ASP A 15 -1.93 2.18 6.84
N ASN A 16 -3.19 2.23 6.41
CA ASN A 16 -3.80 1.16 5.62
C ASN A 16 -3.15 1.02 4.23
N ALA A 17 -2.81 2.13 3.56
CA ALA A 17 -2.08 2.10 2.28
C ALA A 17 -0.68 1.51 2.44
N PHE A 18 0.01 1.85 3.53
CA PHE A 18 1.30 1.25 3.87
C PHE A 18 1.19 -0.26 4.07
N MET A 19 0.23 -0.72 4.89
CA MET A 19 0.01 -2.15 5.13
C MET A 19 -0.39 -2.90 3.86
N THR A 20 -1.23 -2.30 3.02
CA THR A 20 -1.63 -2.86 1.71
C THR A 20 -0.41 -3.07 0.82
N GLY A 21 0.46 -2.07 0.71
CA GLY A 21 1.71 -2.21 -0.06
C GLY A 21 2.66 -3.24 0.53
N LEU A 22 2.87 -3.21 1.84
CA LEU A 22 3.79 -4.11 2.56
C LEU A 22 3.39 -5.59 2.42
N PHE A 23 2.09 -5.89 2.53
CA PHE A 23 1.59 -7.25 2.48
C PHE A 23 1.22 -7.76 1.09
N SER A 24 1.31 -6.92 0.07
CA SER A 24 0.96 -7.27 -1.32
C SER A 24 1.74 -8.45 -1.90
N LEU A 25 2.92 -8.76 -1.35
CA LEU A 25 3.80 -9.84 -1.80
C LEU A 25 3.86 -11.05 -0.83
N LEU A 26 3.00 -11.11 0.19
CA LEU A 26 3.04 -12.20 1.16
C LEU A 26 2.79 -13.59 0.54
N ASP A 27 1.89 -13.67 -0.44
CA ASP A 27 1.58 -14.90 -1.15
C ASP A 27 2.80 -15.46 -1.89
N VAL A 28 3.57 -14.58 -2.53
CA VAL A 28 4.85 -14.92 -3.19
C VAL A 28 5.89 -15.39 -2.17
N LEU A 29 6.00 -14.71 -1.02
CA LEU A 29 7.02 -15.03 0.00
C LEU A 29 6.72 -16.32 0.78
N ILE A 30 5.45 -16.56 1.09
CA ILE A 30 4.99 -17.68 1.93
C ILE A 30 4.60 -18.89 1.06
N ASN A 31 4.44 -18.70 -0.26
CA ASN A 31 3.98 -19.71 -1.20
C ASN A 31 2.62 -20.31 -0.82
N LEU A 32 1.68 -19.43 -0.44
CA LEU A 32 0.29 -19.75 -0.13
C LEU A 32 -0.63 -18.73 -0.82
N PRO A 33 -1.87 -19.11 -1.19
CA PRO A 33 -2.82 -18.16 -1.75
C PRO A 33 -3.07 -16.99 -0.78
N MET A 34 -3.06 -15.75 -1.28
CA MET A 34 -3.29 -14.53 -0.46
C MET A 34 -4.52 -14.66 0.45
N LYS A 35 -5.62 -15.20 -0.09
CA LYS A 35 -6.86 -15.45 0.64
C LYS A 35 -6.71 -16.34 1.88
N GLU A 36 -5.79 -17.30 1.86
CA GLU A 36 -5.53 -18.17 3.01
C GLU A 36 -4.67 -17.44 4.06
N ILE A 37 -3.69 -16.63 3.61
CA ILE A 37 -2.83 -15.83 4.50
C ILE A 37 -3.66 -14.82 5.29
N LEU A 38 -4.59 -14.13 4.64
CA LEU A 38 -5.40 -13.08 5.24
C LEU A 38 -6.36 -13.57 6.34
N LYS A 39 -6.70 -14.87 6.39
CA LYS A 39 -7.55 -15.43 7.46
C LYS A 39 -6.87 -15.42 8.83
N GLU A 40 -5.54 -15.44 8.84
CA GLU A 40 -4.73 -15.55 10.04
C GLU A 40 -4.20 -14.18 10.53
N LEU A 41 -4.42 -13.11 9.75
CA LEU A 41 -3.90 -11.78 10.05
C LEU A 41 -5.00 -10.85 10.58
N PRO A 42 -4.77 -10.14 11.71
CA PRO A 42 -5.72 -9.16 12.24
C PRO A 42 -5.59 -7.83 11.47
N LEU A 43 -6.04 -7.79 10.22
CA LEU A 43 -6.01 -6.60 9.37
C LEU A 43 -7.38 -5.93 9.28
N GLN A 44 -7.37 -4.63 8.97
CA GLN A 44 -8.59 -3.88 8.73
C GLN A 44 -9.30 -4.40 7.47
N PRO A 45 -10.65 -4.42 7.44
CA PRO A 45 -11.42 -4.94 6.31
C PRO A 45 -11.00 -4.33 4.97
N GLU A 46 -10.75 -3.03 4.93
CA GLU A 46 -10.39 -2.31 3.70
C GLU A 46 -9.04 -2.77 3.12
N VAL A 47 -8.10 -3.18 3.98
CA VAL A 47 -6.80 -3.73 3.58
C VAL A 47 -6.98 -5.16 3.07
N VAL A 48 -7.79 -5.97 3.76
CA VAL A 48 -8.12 -7.35 3.35
C VAL A 48 -8.79 -7.36 1.98
N ASP A 49 -9.72 -6.44 1.75
CA ASP A 49 -10.43 -6.32 0.48
C ASP A 49 -9.46 -5.92 -0.65
N ALA A 50 -8.61 -4.92 -0.42
CA ALA A 50 -7.62 -4.47 -1.39
C ALA A 50 -6.61 -5.58 -1.78
N LEU A 51 -6.21 -6.43 -0.82
CA LEU A 51 -5.27 -7.53 -1.05
C LEU A 51 -5.93 -8.75 -1.72
N ASN A 52 -7.22 -9.01 -1.48
CA ASN A 52 -7.94 -10.11 -2.13
C ASN A 52 -8.35 -9.76 -3.56
N SER A 53 -8.78 -8.52 -3.78
CA SER A 53 -9.36 -8.05 -5.04
C SER A 53 -8.92 -6.61 -5.32
N PRO A 54 -7.70 -6.40 -5.82
CA PRO A 54 -7.19 -5.05 -6.13
C PRO A 54 -8.03 -4.30 -7.17
N ALA A 55 -8.81 -5.03 -7.97
CA ALA A 55 -9.71 -4.50 -8.99
C ALA A 55 -11.03 -3.92 -8.45
N ASP A 56 -11.28 -3.99 -7.14
CA ASP A 56 -12.47 -3.42 -6.51
C ASP A 56 -12.36 -1.88 -6.41
N ASP A 57 -13.50 -1.18 -6.38
CA ASP A 57 -13.62 0.29 -6.39
C ASP A 57 -13.03 0.98 -5.14
N GLY A 58 -12.41 0.26 -4.21
CA GLY A 58 -11.78 0.81 -3.02
C GLY A 58 -10.49 1.57 -3.33
N ILE A 59 -10.25 2.70 -2.65
CA ILE A 59 -9.06 3.55 -2.84
C ILE A 59 -7.75 2.73 -2.70
N LEU A 60 -7.69 1.83 -1.72
CA LEU A 60 -6.52 0.99 -1.46
C LEU A 60 -6.26 -0.02 -2.60
N GLY A 61 -7.33 -0.64 -3.11
CA GLY A 61 -7.25 -1.56 -4.26
C GLY A 61 -6.80 -0.81 -5.52
N GLN A 62 -7.37 0.37 -5.79
CA GLN A 62 -6.96 1.21 -6.92
C GLN A 62 -5.49 1.64 -6.81
N LEU A 63 -5.03 2.05 -5.62
CA LEU A 63 -3.62 2.37 -5.38
C LEU A 63 -2.71 1.17 -5.65
N LEU A 64 -3.07 0.00 -5.12
CA LEU A 64 -2.30 -1.23 -5.32
C LEU A 64 -2.26 -1.63 -6.80
N SER A 65 -3.41 -1.58 -7.49
CA SER A 65 -3.53 -1.84 -8.92
C SER A 65 -2.68 -0.91 -9.77
N ALA A 66 -2.64 0.40 -9.44
CA ALA A 66 -1.81 1.36 -10.15
C ALA A 66 -0.31 1.04 -10.02
N ILE A 67 0.13 0.63 -8.83
CA ILE A 67 1.52 0.22 -8.58
C ILE A 67 1.86 -1.07 -9.34
N ILE A 68 1.01 -2.10 -9.24
CA ILE A 68 1.20 -3.37 -9.97
C ILE A 68 1.28 -3.14 -11.49
N ALA A 69 0.40 -2.29 -12.03
CA ALA A 69 0.41 -1.95 -13.45
C ALA A 69 1.71 -1.22 -13.85
N SER A 70 2.15 -0.26 -13.03
CA SER A 70 3.41 0.47 -13.23
C SER A 70 4.62 -0.46 -13.24
N GLU A 71 4.70 -1.40 -12.29
CA GLU A 71 5.80 -2.36 -12.17
C GLU A 71 5.78 -3.45 -13.27
N SER A 72 4.60 -3.77 -13.80
CA SER A 72 4.42 -4.71 -14.90
C SER A 72 4.69 -4.10 -16.29
N GLY A 73 5.00 -2.79 -16.36
CA GLY A 73 5.21 -2.07 -17.61
C GLY A 73 3.94 -1.55 -18.30
N ASN A 74 2.77 -1.70 -17.66
CA ASN A 74 1.47 -1.23 -18.15
C ASN A 74 1.25 0.24 -17.76
N PHE A 75 2.14 1.13 -18.23
CA PHE A 75 2.19 2.53 -17.77
C PHE A 75 0.92 3.34 -18.09
N SER A 76 0.26 3.08 -19.22
CA SER A 76 -0.97 3.77 -19.60
C SER A 76 -2.13 3.47 -18.65
N ASP A 77 -2.23 2.22 -18.19
CA ASP A 77 -3.26 1.81 -17.24
C ASP A 77 -2.97 2.41 -15.85
N ALA A 78 -1.70 2.37 -15.42
CA ALA A 78 -1.28 3.01 -14.18
C ALA A 78 -1.57 4.52 -14.16
N GLU A 79 -1.27 5.22 -15.25
CA GLU A 79 -1.54 6.66 -15.39
C GLU A 79 -3.04 6.98 -15.31
N ALA A 80 -3.88 6.17 -15.97
CA ALA A 80 -5.33 6.33 -15.92
C ALA A 80 -5.86 6.18 -14.48
N ILE A 81 -5.39 5.18 -13.74
CA ILE A 81 -5.80 4.95 -12.35
C ILE A 81 -5.31 6.08 -11.44
N PHE A 82 -4.03 6.47 -11.53
CA PHE A 82 -3.49 7.58 -10.73
C PHE A 82 -4.23 8.90 -11.00
N SER A 83 -4.54 9.19 -12.27
CA SER A 83 -5.33 10.36 -12.63
C SER A 83 -6.74 10.32 -12.04
N GLY A 84 -7.39 9.13 -12.03
CA GLY A 84 -8.70 8.93 -11.39
C GLY A 84 -8.67 9.21 -9.87
N LEU A 85 -7.53 8.91 -9.23
CA LEU A 85 -7.28 9.21 -7.81
C LEU A 85 -6.79 10.64 -7.54
N GLY A 86 -6.61 11.47 -8.58
CA GLY A 86 -6.07 12.82 -8.45
C GLY A 86 -4.58 12.88 -8.10
N ILE A 87 -3.84 11.80 -8.34
CA ILE A 87 -2.40 11.70 -8.08
C ILE A 87 -1.64 12.09 -9.34
N SER A 88 -0.87 13.17 -9.26
CA SER A 88 -0.04 13.61 -10.40
C SER A 88 1.16 12.68 -10.61
N PRO A 89 1.66 12.54 -11.86
CA PRO A 89 2.90 11.80 -12.13
C PRO A 89 4.09 12.29 -11.33
N ALA A 90 4.20 13.61 -11.11
CA ALA A 90 5.27 14.20 -10.30
C ALA A 90 5.17 13.83 -8.82
N THR A 91 3.96 13.78 -8.27
CA THR A 91 3.70 13.32 -6.90
C THR A 91 4.10 11.86 -6.75
N HIS A 92 3.64 10.99 -7.66
CA HIS A 92 3.97 9.57 -7.66
C HIS A 92 5.48 9.34 -7.76
N ALA A 93 6.17 9.96 -8.73
CA ALA A 93 7.61 9.83 -8.89
C ALA A 93 8.39 10.29 -7.64
N LYS A 94 7.98 11.41 -7.03
CA LYS A 94 8.60 11.89 -5.79
C LYS A 94 8.41 10.90 -4.63
N SER A 95 7.21 10.35 -4.48
CA SER A 95 6.91 9.35 -3.45
C SER A 95 7.74 8.08 -3.66
N GLN A 96 7.87 7.61 -4.91
CA GLN A 96 8.67 6.43 -5.25
C GLN A 96 10.16 6.64 -4.93
N VAL A 97 10.74 7.78 -5.31
CA VAL A 97 12.14 8.12 -4.97
C VAL A 97 12.33 8.19 -3.46
N THR A 98 11.36 8.76 -2.73
CA THR A 98 11.40 8.84 -1.27
C THR A 98 11.36 7.45 -0.61
N ALA A 99 10.49 6.56 -1.10
CA ALA A 99 10.37 5.19 -0.62
C ALA A 99 11.65 4.38 -0.89
N LEU A 100 12.22 4.48 -2.10
CA LEU A 100 13.48 3.82 -2.45
C LEU A 100 14.64 4.34 -1.60
N TYR A 101 14.69 5.66 -1.35
CA TYR A 101 15.69 6.26 -0.47
C TYR A 101 15.57 5.76 0.98
N TRP A 102 14.35 5.65 1.49
CA TRP A 102 14.09 5.05 2.81
C TRP A 102 14.54 3.58 2.87
N ALA A 103 14.16 2.77 1.88
CA ALA A 103 14.52 1.35 1.82
C ALA A 103 16.04 1.15 1.78
N ALA A 104 16.76 2.00 1.04
CA ALA A 104 18.22 1.97 0.98
C ALA A 104 18.89 2.26 2.34
N ARG A 105 18.24 3.04 3.21
CA ARG A 105 18.79 3.43 4.53
C ARG A 105 18.57 2.40 5.62
N ILE A 106 17.48 1.63 5.58
CA ILE A 106 17.22 0.57 6.57
C ILE A 106 18.38 -0.42 6.64
N ASN A 107 19.05 -0.68 5.52
CA ASN A 107 20.18 -1.59 5.47
C ASN A 107 21.47 -1.00 6.08
N THR A 108 21.52 0.33 6.29
CA THR A 108 22.73 1.03 6.76
C THR A 108 22.79 1.30 8.26
N GLU A 109 21.68 1.19 8.99
CA GLU A 109 21.64 1.46 10.45
C GLU A 109 21.89 0.20 11.31
N ASN A 110 22.22 -0.95 10.72
CA ASN A 110 22.54 -2.21 11.42
C ASN A 110 24.05 -2.48 11.62
N HIS A 111 24.90 -1.45 11.52
CA HIS A 111 26.36 -1.60 11.56
C HIS A 111 27.09 -0.67 12.54
N ASP A 112 26.46 -0.26 13.65
CA ASP A 112 27.15 0.33 14.81
C ASP A 112 26.80 -0.38 16.13
#